data_AF-A0A7C7JXF6-F1
#
_entry.id   AF-A0A7C7JXF6-F1
#
_cell.length_a   1.000
_cell.length_b   1.000
_cell.length_c   1.000
_cell.angle_alpha   90.00
_cell.angle_beta   90.00
_cell.angle_gamma   90.00
#
_symmetry.space_group_name_H-M   'P 1'
#
loop_
_entity.id
_entity.type
_entity.pdbx_description
1 polymer ?
#
loop_
_entity_poly.entity_id
_entity_poly.type
_entity_poly.pdbx_seq_one_letter_code
_entity_poly.pdbx_strand_id
1 'polypeptide(L)'
;MKIDWKHPAIIAVTLMLGLICILFYHVIFQGQVFGSPDTLNPKSAGIALNNVYAKTGEFPLWQPWIFSGMPTAEAFTFISQLYFPAILLNLLFIKGLFAQLVHLLFTGLGGFVFLRSLKLSQFSAFLGGTAFMLTPYMLTMVVFGHGSQMMTAAYLPWIMWMTVKIIEKPTLCNMGVLAILMGFQLQRAHAQIAYYTWMLVGAYVLFTFLWNFRNTEEKNSKLIGLGSFLMAALLGIGIALLIYLPSIEYTPFSVRGGGIGGGADYNYATSWSFHPKEMLTFFLPSAFGFGGQTYWGFMPFTDYPNYMG
;
A
#
# COMPACT_ATOMS: atom_id res chain seq x y z
N MET A 1 23.71 -25.57 -5.96
CA MET A 1 23.88 -24.12 -5.70
C MET A 1 24.10 -23.95 -4.19
N LYS A 2 25.29 -23.56 -3.72
CA LYS A 2 25.54 -23.35 -2.28
C LYS A 2 25.00 -21.98 -1.89
N ILE A 3 24.04 -21.92 -0.97
CA ILE A 3 23.50 -20.66 -0.44
C ILE A 3 24.59 -20.03 0.44
N ASP A 4 24.99 -18.80 0.14
CA ASP A 4 25.88 -18.02 0.99
C ASP A 4 25.08 -17.32 2.09
N TRP A 5 24.96 -17.98 3.24
CA TRP A 5 24.25 -17.45 4.41
C TRP A 5 24.83 -16.13 4.94
N LYS A 6 26.07 -15.78 4.55
CA LYS A 6 26.69 -14.51 4.93
C LYS A 6 26.33 -13.36 3.99
N HIS A 7 25.56 -13.62 2.93
CA HIS A 7 25.14 -12.58 2.01
C HIS A 7 24.29 -11.53 2.75
N PRO A 8 24.62 -10.24 2.70
CA PRO A 8 23.96 -9.19 3.48
C PRO A 8 22.45 -9.10 3.27
N ALA A 9 21.95 -9.42 2.07
CA ALA A 9 20.52 -9.48 1.80
C ALA A 9 19.82 -10.63 2.56
N ILE A 10 20.48 -11.79 2.71
CA ILE A 10 19.93 -12.93 3.46
C ILE A 10 19.87 -12.59 4.95
N ILE A 11 20.91 -11.93 5.47
CA ILE A 11 20.95 -11.43 6.85
C ILE A 11 19.79 -10.44 7.08
N ALA A 12 19.62 -9.45 6.18
CA ALA A 12 18.54 -8.47 6.28
C ALA A 12 17.15 -9.12 6.30
N VAL A 13 16.88 -10.04 5.36
CA VAL A 13 15.63 -10.81 5.30
C VAL A 13 15.39 -11.59 6.60
N THR A 14 16.41 -12.29 7.09
CA THR A 14 16.32 -13.13 8.29
C THR A 14 16.01 -12.29 9.53
N LEU A 15 16.70 -11.17 9.70
CA LEU A 15 16.48 -10.27 10.83
C LEU A 15 15.11 -9.60 10.78
N MET A 16 14.67 -9.10 9.61
CA MET A 16 13.34 -8.51 9.46
C MET A 16 12.22 -9.54 9.69
N LEU A 17 12.40 -10.76 9.20
CA LEU A 17 11.46 -11.85 9.46
C LEU A 17 11.42 -12.19 10.96
N GLY A 18 12.58 -12.25 11.62
CA GLY A 18 12.67 -12.42 13.07
C GLY A 18 11.92 -11.34 13.84
N LEU A 19 12.04 -10.07 13.44
CA LEU A 19 11.29 -8.96 14.03
C LEU A 19 9.78 -9.13 13.86
N ILE A 20 9.31 -9.53 12.68
CA ILE A 20 7.89 -9.82 12.45
C ILE A 20 7.42 -10.98 13.34
N CYS A 21 8.22 -12.04 13.46
CA CYS A 21 7.91 -13.17 14.35
C CYS A 21 7.81 -12.76 15.82
N ILE A 22 8.65 -11.82 16.28
CA ILE A 22 8.61 -11.30 17.65
C ILE A 22 7.39 -10.41 17.85
N LEU A 23 7.17 -9.43 16.97
CA LEU A 23 6.07 -8.46 17.10
C LEU A 23 4.68 -9.12 16.97
N PHE A 24 4.56 -10.11 16.08
CA PHE A 24 3.32 -10.82 15.80
C PHE A 24 3.34 -12.25 16.36
N TYR A 25 4.09 -12.49 17.44
CA TYR A 25 4.24 -13.81 18.06
C TYR A 25 2.90 -14.48 18.36
N HIS A 26 1.99 -13.74 18.99
CA HIS A 26 0.65 -14.23 19.32
C HIS A 26 -0.18 -14.62 18.10
N VAL A 27 -0.02 -13.88 17.00
CA VAL A 27 -0.71 -14.17 15.74
C VAL A 27 -0.13 -15.41 15.08
N ILE A 28 1.20 -15.48 14.97
CA ILE A 28 1.89 -16.50 14.19
C ILE A 28 1.90 -17.85 14.92
N PHE A 29 2.16 -17.86 16.23
CA PHE A 29 2.40 -19.08 16.99
C PHE A 29 1.26 -19.49 17.92
N GLN A 30 0.37 -18.55 18.29
CA GLN A 30 -0.77 -18.84 19.18
C GLN A 30 -2.13 -18.79 18.47
N GLY A 31 -2.16 -18.49 17.17
CA GLY A 31 -3.39 -18.45 16.38
C GLY A 31 -4.35 -17.32 16.77
N GLN A 32 -3.86 -16.29 17.47
CA GLN A 32 -4.68 -15.13 17.82
C GLN A 32 -4.94 -14.26 16.58
N VAL A 33 -6.08 -13.56 16.59
CA VAL A 33 -6.46 -12.62 15.53
C VAL A 33 -6.86 -11.29 16.16
N PHE A 34 -6.60 -10.19 15.45
CA PHE A 34 -7.03 -8.88 15.90
C PHE A 34 -8.56 -8.75 15.80
N GLY A 35 -9.17 -8.23 16.86
CA GLY A 35 -10.62 -8.10 17.03
C GLY A 35 -11.17 -6.71 16.74
N SER A 36 -10.54 -5.93 15.87
CA SER A 36 -11.02 -4.58 15.51
C SER A 36 -12.39 -4.66 14.81
N PRO A 37 -13.33 -3.74 15.08
CA PRO A 37 -14.59 -3.63 14.34
C PRO A 37 -14.41 -3.60 12.81
N ASP A 38 -13.37 -2.91 12.33
CA ASP A 38 -13.06 -2.83 10.89
C ASP A 38 -12.48 -4.12 10.31
N THR A 39 -12.05 -5.06 11.16
CA THR A 39 -11.75 -6.44 10.75
C THR A 39 -13.01 -7.30 10.75
N LEU A 40 -13.86 -7.17 11.77
CA LEU A 40 -14.98 -8.07 12.03
C LEU A 40 -16.20 -7.76 11.14
N ASN A 41 -16.54 -6.49 10.95
CA ASN A 41 -17.70 -6.07 10.16
C ASN A 41 -17.65 -6.58 8.71
N PRO A 42 -16.61 -6.30 7.91
CA PRO A 42 -16.54 -6.78 6.52
C PRO A 42 -16.38 -8.30 6.42
N LYS A 43 -15.89 -8.97 7.47
CA LYS A 43 -15.72 -10.44 7.49
C LYS A 43 -17.04 -11.17 7.34
N SER A 44 -18.14 -10.62 7.89
CA SER A 44 -19.49 -11.20 7.77
C SER A 44 -19.93 -11.31 6.31
N ALA A 45 -19.84 -10.21 5.55
CA ALA A 45 -20.10 -10.17 4.11
C ALA A 45 -19.15 -11.09 3.34
N GLY A 46 -17.86 -11.07 3.71
CA GLY A 46 -16.84 -11.93 3.13
C GLY A 46 -17.17 -13.43 3.26
N ILE A 47 -17.71 -13.88 4.40
CA ILE A 47 -18.12 -15.29 4.59
C ILE A 47 -19.24 -15.66 3.61
N ALA A 48 -20.28 -14.83 3.51
CA ALA A 48 -21.39 -15.08 2.59
C ALA A 48 -20.92 -15.12 1.13
N LEU A 49 -20.10 -14.17 0.71
CA LEU A 49 -19.58 -14.08 -0.65
C LEU A 49 -18.63 -15.23 -0.99
N ASN A 50 -17.76 -15.63 -0.07
CA ASN A 50 -16.92 -16.82 -0.24
C ASN A 50 -17.77 -18.10 -0.36
N ASN A 51 -18.85 -18.23 0.41
CA ASN A 51 -19.75 -19.38 0.32
C ASN A 51 -20.48 -19.44 -1.02
N VAL A 52 -20.91 -18.29 -1.56
CA VAL A 52 -21.50 -18.24 -2.91
C VAL A 52 -20.47 -18.65 -3.95
N TYR A 53 -19.28 -18.03 -3.92
CA TYR A 53 -18.19 -18.34 -4.84
C TYR A 53 -17.79 -19.83 -4.81
N ALA A 54 -17.70 -20.43 -3.63
CA ALA A 54 -17.36 -21.84 -3.47
C ALA A 54 -18.44 -22.80 -4.00
N LYS A 55 -19.72 -22.39 -3.99
CA LYS A 55 -20.83 -23.21 -4.48
C LYS A 55 -21.04 -23.07 -5.98
N THR A 56 -20.91 -21.88 -6.53
CA THR A 56 -21.20 -21.59 -7.94
C THR A 56 -19.96 -21.69 -8.83
N GLY A 57 -18.77 -21.47 -8.27
CA GLY A 57 -17.54 -21.29 -9.05
C GLY A 57 -17.44 -19.92 -9.75
N GLU A 58 -18.45 -19.07 -9.58
CA GLU A 58 -18.57 -17.78 -10.27
C GLU A 58 -18.36 -16.62 -9.30
N PHE A 59 -17.66 -15.58 -9.76
CA PHE A 59 -17.46 -14.36 -8.98
C PHE A 59 -18.84 -13.73 -8.65
N PRO A 60 -19.24 -13.61 -7.37
CA PRO A 60 -20.56 -13.10 -7.04
C PRO A 60 -20.64 -11.62 -7.42
N LEU A 61 -21.59 -11.24 -8.27
CA LEU A 61 -21.73 -9.85 -8.72
C LEU A 61 -22.60 -9.00 -7.79
N TRP A 62 -23.57 -9.63 -7.10
CA TRP A 62 -24.55 -8.96 -6.24
C TRP A 62 -24.55 -9.53 -4.81
N GLN A 63 -24.72 -8.65 -3.81
CA GLN A 63 -24.89 -9.03 -2.40
C GLN A 63 -26.23 -8.52 -1.84
N PRO A 64 -27.23 -9.39 -1.60
CA PRO A 64 -28.56 -8.97 -1.17
C PRO A 64 -28.67 -8.57 0.31
N TRP A 65 -27.66 -8.90 1.12
CA TRP A 65 -27.71 -8.79 2.58
C TRP A 65 -27.32 -7.41 3.13
N ILE A 66 -26.70 -6.56 2.31
CA ILE A 66 -26.21 -5.24 2.73
C ILE A 66 -27.03 -4.17 2.03
N PHE A 67 -27.57 -3.21 2.79
CA PHE A 67 -28.39 -2.09 2.29
C PHE A 67 -29.56 -2.54 1.37
N SER A 68 -30.18 -3.68 1.66
CA SER A 68 -31.22 -4.30 0.82
C SER A 68 -30.75 -4.71 -0.58
N GLY A 69 -29.44 -4.74 -0.82
CA GLY A 69 -28.83 -5.13 -2.07
C GLY A 69 -27.85 -4.08 -2.58
N MET A 70 -26.63 -4.51 -2.90
CA MET A 70 -25.63 -3.68 -3.56
C MET A 70 -24.71 -4.55 -4.43
N PRO A 71 -24.04 -3.97 -5.43
CA PRO A 71 -23.04 -4.69 -6.21
C PRO A 71 -21.80 -5.01 -5.35
N THR A 72 -20.92 -5.86 -5.87
CA THR A 72 -19.74 -6.36 -5.14
C THR A 72 -18.47 -5.63 -5.54
N ALA A 73 -17.86 -5.99 -6.68
CA ALA A 73 -16.60 -5.43 -7.18
C ALA A 73 -16.70 -3.91 -7.36
N GLU A 74 -17.81 -3.45 -7.92
CA GLU A 74 -18.19 -2.06 -8.12
C GLU A 74 -18.13 -1.26 -6.81
N ALA A 75 -18.60 -1.87 -5.72
CA ALA A 75 -18.59 -1.28 -4.38
C ALA A 75 -17.32 -1.63 -3.58
N PHE A 76 -16.25 -2.09 -4.24
CA PHE A 76 -15.00 -2.52 -3.63
C PHE A 76 -15.15 -3.66 -2.59
N THR A 77 -16.19 -4.47 -2.71
CA THR A 77 -16.39 -5.66 -1.88
C THR A 77 -15.85 -6.89 -2.62
N PHE A 78 -15.24 -7.83 -1.90
CA PHE A 78 -14.72 -9.10 -2.45
C PHE A 78 -13.61 -8.99 -3.51
N ILE A 79 -13.05 -7.80 -3.69
CA ILE A 79 -11.98 -7.49 -4.65
C ILE A 79 -10.64 -8.18 -4.37
N SER A 80 -10.46 -8.83 -3.21
CA SER A 80 -9.22 -9.57 -2.90
C SER A 80 -8.94 -10.71 -3.88
N GLN A 81 -9.97 -11.24 -4.55
CA GLN A 81 -9.82 -12.25 -5.61
C GLN A 81 -9.34 -11.66 -6.94
N LEU A 82 -9.48 -10.35 -7.12
CA LEU A 82 -9.06 -9.62 -8.33
C LEU A 82 -7.62 -9.07 -8.21
N TYR A 83 -6.97 -9.28 -7.06
CA TYR A 83 -5.60 -8.88 -6.81
C TYR A 83 -4.64 -9.99 -7.25
N PHE A 84 -3.89 -9.78 -8.34
CA PHE A 84 -3.10 -10.86 -8.96
C PHE A 84 -2.05 -11.49 -8.04
N PRO A 85 -1.31 -10.74 -7.19
CA PRO A 85 -0.41 -11.36 -6.23
C PRO A 85 -1.11 -12.23 -5.18
N ALA A 86 -2.41 -12.05 -4.90
CA ALA A 86 -3.14 -13.00 -4.05
C ALA A 86 -3.24 -14.37 -4.70
N ILE A 87 -3.22 -14.50 -6.03
CA ILE A 87 -3.21 -15.81 -6.70
C ILE A 87 -1.96 -16.58 -6.27
N LEU A 88 -0.78 -15.96 -6.34
CA LEU A 88 0.48 -16.57 -5.90
C LEU A 88 0.49 -16.88 -4.41
N LEU A 89 0.03 -15.93 -3.58
CA LEU A 89 -0.03 -16.14 -2.13
C LEU A 89 -1.00 -17.29 -1.76
N ASN A 90 -2.13 -17.38 -2.45
CA ASN A 90 -3.10 -18.45 -2.26
C ASN A 90 -2.54 -19.82 -2.64
N LEU A 91 -1.74 -19.91 -3.71
CA LEU A 91 -1.02 -21.15 -4.10
C LEU A 91 -0.02 -21.59 -3.02
N LEU A 92 0.55 -20.64 -2.29
CA LEU A 92 1.44 -20.89 -1.15
C LEU A 92 0.69 -21.05 0.17
N PHE A 93 -0.65 -21.10 0.15
CA PHE A 93 -1.51 -21.16 1.33
C PHE A 93 -1.37 -19.97 2.29
N ILE A 94 -0.87 -18.83 1.80
CA ILE A 94 -0.70 -17.59 2.57
C ILE A 94 -1.94 -16.70 2.35
N LYS A 95 -2.78 -16.56 3.38
CA LYS A 95 -4.06 -15.82 3.30
C LYS A 95 -4.25 -14.88 4.48
N GLY A 96 -5.17 -13.92 4.33
CA GLY A 96 -5.60 -13.03 5.41
C GLY A 96 -4.43 -12.29 6.06
N LEU A 97 -4.29 -12.42 7.38
CA LEU A 97 -3.27 -11.73 8.16
C LEU A 97 -1.84 -12.14 7.76
N PHE A 98 -1.59 -13.40 7.41
CA PHE A 98 -0.27 -13.82 6.92
C PHE A 98 0.12 -13.14 5.61
N ALA A 99 -0.84 -12.91 4.71
CA ALA A 99 -0.59 -12.16 3.48
C ALA A 99 -0.21 -10.69 3.77
N GLN A 100 -0.80 -10.10 4.82
CA GLN A 100 -0.41 -8.77 5.29
C GLN A 100 1.00 -8.77 5.88
N LEU A 101 1.37 -9.77 6.68
CA LEU A 101 2.74 -9.89 7.22
C LEU A 101 3.80 -10.08 6.12
N VAL A 102 3.47 -10.81 5.04
CA VAL A 102 4.34 -10.90 3.86
C VAL A 102 4.51 -9.54 3.19
N HIS A 103 3.45 -8.72 3.11
CA HIS A 103 3.56 -7.35 2.58
C HIS A 103 4.34 -6.42 3.51
N LEU A 104 4.25 -6.62 4.83
CA LEU A 104 5.05 -5.90 5.79
C LEU A 104 6.54 -6.20 5.57
N LEU A 105 6.91 -7.48 5.43
CA LEU A 105 8.28 -7.86 5.04
C LEU A 105 8.67 -7.28 3.69
N PHE A 106 7.78 -7.36 2.68
CA PHE A 106 8.00 -6.77 1.36
C PHE A 106 8.31 -5.28 1.44
N THR A 107 7.68 -4.56 2.37
CA THR A 107 7.94 -3.14 2.62
C THR A 107 9.38 -2.90 3.09
N GLY A 108 9.82 -3.65 4.11
CA GLY A 108 11.17 -3.52 4.66
C GLY A 108 12.25 -3.87 3.65
N LEU A 109 12.04 -4.93 2.87
CA LEU A 109 12.94 -5.32 1.79
C LEU A 109 12.99 -4.30 0.67
N GLY A 110 11.85 -3.71 0.31
CA GLY A 110 11.81 -2.63 -0.67
C GLY A 110 12.61 -1.43 -0.20
N GLY A 111 12.45 -1.03 1.07
CA GLY A 111 13.24 0.05 1.67
C GLY A 111 14.73 -0.24 1.65
N PHE A 112 15.14 -1.46 2.00
CA PHE A 112 16.53 -1.89 1.91
C PHE A 112 17.07 -1.78 0.47
N VAL A 113 16.36 -2.33 -0.51
CA VAL A 113 16.75 -2.31 -1.93
C VAL A 113 16.86 -0.88 -2.47
N PHE A 114 15.89 -0.03 -2.15
CA PHE A 114 15.88 1.37 -2.53
C PHE A 114 17.05 2.14 -1.94
N LEU A 115 17.31 2.01 -0.64
CA LEU A 115 18.44 2.70 0.01
C LEU A 115 19.79 2.19 -0.51
N ARG A 116 19.88 0.90 -0.88
CA ARG A 116 21.06 0.33 -1.54
C ARG A 116 21.27 0.88 -2.95
N SER A 117 20.21 1.15 -3.72
CA SER A 117 20.35 1.80 -5.03
C SER A 117 20.85 3.24 -4.92
N LEU A 118 20.55 3.91 -3.80
CA LEU A 118 21.11 5.23 -3.47
C LEU A 118 22.56 5.17 -2.92
N LYS A 119 23.23 4.01 -3.04
CA LYS A 119 24.63 3.79 -2.62
C LYS A 119 24.88 3.94 -1.11
N LEU A 120 23.83 3.91 -0.27
CA LEU A 120 23.99 3.91 1.18
C LEU A 120 24.58 2.59 1.68
N SER A 121 25.24 2.60 2.84
CA SER A 121 25.83 1.39 3.45
C SER A 121 24.78 0.30 3.72
N GLN A 122 25.19 -0.96 3.80
CA GLN A 122 24.27 -2.07 4.06
C GLN A 122 23.56 -1.93 5.41
N PHE A 123 24.29 -1.49 6.42
CA PHE A 123 23.74 -1.25 7.74
C PHE A 123 22.71 -0.11 7.73
N SER A 124 23.04 1.02 7.10
CA SER A 124 22.11 2.15 6.96
C SER A 124 20.85 1.78 6.18
N ALA A 125 21.00 1.01 5.09
CA ALA A 125 19.87 0.53 4.30
C ALA A 125 18.99 -0.45 5.08
N PHE A 126 19.59 -1.33 5.89
CA PHE A 126 18.86 -2.24 6.77
C PHE A 126 18.07 -1.48 7.82
N LEU A 127 18.70 -0.53 8.51
CA LEU A 127 18.04 0.31 9.50
C LEU A 127 16.90 1.12 8.87
N GLY A 128 17.13 1.78 7.74
CA GLY A 128 16.10 2.59 7.09
C GLY A 128 14.93 1.76 6.55
N GLY A 129 15.20 0.60 5.94
CA GLY A 129 14.14 -0.32 5.50
C GLY A 129 13.33 -0.88 6.67
N THR A 130 14.00 -1.25 7.76
CA THR A 130 13.34 -1.74 8.98
C THR A 130 12.54 -0.63 9.65
N ALA A 131 13.08 0.58 9.73
CA ALA A 131 12.39 1.74 10.29
C ALA A 131 11.09 2.03 9.51
N PHE A 132 11.14 2.03 8.18
CA PHE A 132 9.94 2.23 7.36
C PHE A 132 8.88 1.13 7.60
N MET A 133 9.32 -0.13 7.61
CA MET A 133 8.47 -1.29 7.91
C MET A 133 7.80 -1.20 9.29
N LEU A 134 8.48 -0.63 10.28
CA LEU A 134 8.01 -0.53 11.66
C LEU A 134 7.40 0.83 12.02
N THR A 135 7.17 1.70 11.03
CA THR A 135 6.47 2.96 11.28
C THR A 135 5.10 2.70 11.92
N PRO A 136 4.61 3.58 12.82
CA PRO A 136 3.32 3.39 13.47
C PRO A 136 2.21 3.10 12.47
N TYR A 137 2.15 3.85 11.36
CA TYR A 137 1.20 3.64 10.28
C TYR A 137 1.22 2.20 9.72
N MET A 138 2.40 1.64 9.44
CA MET A 138 2.49 0.29 8.87
C MET A 138 2.00 -0.78 9.83
N LEU A 139 2.26 -0.63 11.13
CA LEU A 139 1.85 -1.60 12.15
C LEU A 139 0.37 -1.47 12.53
N THR A 140 -0.11 -0.25 12.76
CA THR A 140 -1.48 0.00 13.24
C THR A 140 -2.51 -0.37 12.18
N MET A 141 -2.23 -0.14 10.91
CA MET A 141 -3.12 -0.54 9.81
C MET A 141 -3.29 -2.07 9.73
N VAL A 142 -2.30 -2.85 10.15
CA VAL A 142 -2.44 -4.32 10.29
C VAL A 142 -3.33 -4.67 11.48
N VAL A 143 -3.11 -4.04 12.63
CA VAL A 143 -3.82 -4.31 13.90
C VAL A 143 -5.30 -3.92 13.81
N PHE A 144 -5.61 -2.78 13.22
CA PHE A 144 -6.97 -2.22 13.20
C PHE A 144 -7.81 -2.66 12.00
N GLY A 145 -7.31 -3.55 11.14
CA GLY A 145 -8.10 -4.13 10.04
C GLY A 145 -8.00 -3.39 8.70
N HIS A 146 -7.17 -2.36 8.62
CA HIS A 146 -6.89 -1.63 7.38
C HIS A 146 -5.71 -2.23 6.59
N GLY A 147 -5.57 -3.55 6.61
CA GLY A 147 -4.43 -4.24 6.00
C GLY A 147 -4.24 -3.92 4.51
N SER A 148 -5.31 -3.64 3.77
CA SER A 148 -5.25 -3.21 2.38
C SER A 148 -4.61 -1.82 2.19
N GLN A 149 -4.72 -0.89 3.14
CA GLN A 149 -3.98 0.38 3.13
C GLN A 149 -2.48 0.13 3.29
N MET A 150 -2.09 -0.64 4.31
CA MET A 150 -0.69 -1.04 4.54
C MET A 150 -0.10 -1.77 3.32
N MET A 151 -0.83 -2.76 2.78
CA MET A 151 -0.38 -3.51 1.59
C MET A 151 -0.22 -2.60 0.36
N THR A 152 -1.00 -1.53 0.25
CA THR A 152 -0.85 -0.52 -0.82
C THR A 152 0.41 0.32 -0.59
N ALA A 153 0.68 0.72 0.65
CA ALA A 153 1.88 1.46 1.03
C ALA A 153 3.16 0.63 0.87
N ALA A 154 3.06 -0.70 1.00
CA ALA A 154 4.19 -1.63 0.84
C ALA A 154 4.90 -1.54 -0.52
N TYR A 155 4.19 -1.09 -1.56
CA TYR A 155 4.75 -0.88 -2.91
C TYR A 155 5.57 0.39 -3.04
N LEU A 156 5.40 1.38 -2.15
CA LEU A 156 6.07 2.68 -2.21
C LEU A 156 7.59 2.59 -2.44
N PRO A 157 8.37 1.87 -1.61
CA PRO A 157 9.82 1.86 -1.78
C PRO A 157 10.27 1.14 -3.06
N TRP A 158 9.50 0.14 -3.52
CA TRP A 158 9.78 -0.56 -4.78
C TRP A 158 9.50 0.30 -6.00
N ILE A 159 8.41 1.07 -5.98
CA ILE A 159 8.07 2.03 -7.03
C ILE A 159 9.12 3.14 -7.06
N MET A 160 9.55 3.65 -5.90
CA MET A 160 10.65 4.62 -5.81
C MET A 160 11.94 4.06 -6.40
N TRP A 161 12.36 2.86 -5.99
CA TRP A 161 13.54 2.19 -6.54
C TRP A 161 13.49 2.04 -8.06
N MET A 162 12.36 1.54 -8.59
CA MET A 162 12.20 1.36 -10.04
C MET A 162 12.10 2.68 -10.80
N THR A 163 11.54 3.73 -10.17
CA THR A 163 11.50 5.09 -10.74
C THR A 163 12.90 5.69 -10.85
N VAL A 164 13.76 5.54 -9.84
CA VAL A 164 15.19 5.93 -9.96
C VAL A 164 15.85 5.16 -11.11
N LYS A 165 15.66 3.84 -11.14
CA LYS A 165 16.30 2.94 -12.11
C LYS A 165 15.87 3.21 -13.56
N ILE A 166 14.60 3.57 -13.80
CA ILE A 166 14.10 3.84 -15.16
C ILE A 166 14.60 5.19 -15.70
N ILE A 167 14.79 6.18 -14.82
CA ILE A 167 15.38 7.47 -15.20
C ILE A 167 16.86 7.30 -15.57
N GLU A 168 17.60 6.47 -14.82
CA GLU A 168 19.01 6.18 -15.10
C GLU A 168 19.17 5.29 -16.35
N LYS A 169 18.34 4.26 -16.48
CA LYS A 169 18.43 3.27 -17.56
C LYS A 169 17.04 2.88 -18.07
N PRO A 170 16.49 3.64 -19.03
CA PRO A 170 15.17 3.34 -19.60
C PRO A 170 15.26 2.10 -20.48
N THR A 171 14.71 1.00 -19.99
CA THR A 171 14.58 -0.26 -20.74
C THR A 171 13.15 -0.75 -20.66
N LEU A 172 12.69 -1.49 -21.67
CA LEU A 172 11.35 -2.09 -21.67
C LEU A 172 11.12 -3.00 -20.44
N CYS A 173 12.16 -3.71 -19.98
CA CYS A 173 12.08 -4.51 -18.76
C CYS A 173 11.85 -3.65 -17.52
N ASN A 174 12.59 -2.55 -17.35
CA ASN A 174 12.40 -1.66 -16.19
C ASN A 174 11.02 -0.98 -16.23
N MET A 175 10.56 -0.58 -17.43
CA MET A 175 9.21 -0.05 -17.65
C MET A 175 8.13 -1.06 -17.27
N GLY A 176 8.24 -2.31 -17.74
CA GLY A 176 7.28 -3.36 -17.44
C GLY A 176 7.23 -3.70 -15.94
N VAL A 177 8.38 -3.78 -15.27
CA VAL A 177 8.43 -4.02 -13.82
C VAL A 177 7.79 -2.86 -13.05
N LEU A 178 8.06 -1.61 -13.42
CA LEU A 178 7.44 -0.45 -12.79
C LEU A 178 5.92 -0.45 -13.01
N ALA A 179 5.45 -0.75 -14.22
CA ALA A 179 4.03 -0.85 -14.55
C ALA A 179 3.32 -1.92 -13.69
N ILE A 180 3.94 -3.09 -13.53
CA ILE A 180 3.41 -4.17 -12.68
C ILE A 180 3.33 -3.73 -11.22
N LEU A 181 4.36 -3.08 -10.67
CA LEU A 181 4.33 -2.57 -9.29
C LEU A 181 3.23 -1.53 -9.09
N MET A 182 3.09 -0.57 -10.01
CA MET A 182 2.05 0.46 -9.98
C MET A 182 0.65 -0.15 -10.12
N GLY A 183 0.47 -1.13 -11.02
CA GLY A 183 -0.79 -1.84 -11.21
C GLY A 183 -1.18 -2.68 -10.00
N PHE A 184 -0.24 -3.42 -9.40
CA PHE A 184 -0.49 -4.19 -8.18
C PHE A 184 -0.77 -3.31 -6.97
N GLN A 185 -0.10 -2.15 -6.88
CA GLN A 185 -0.43 -1.14 -5.87
C GLN A 185 -1.90 -0.70 -5.99
N LEU A 186 -2.34 -0.34 -7.20
CA LEU A 186 -3.72 0.07 -7.45
C LEU A 186 -4.72 -1.08 -7.22
N GLN A 187 -4.36 -2.32 -7.54
CA GLN A 187 -5.25 -3.47 -7.31
C GLN A 187 -5.56 -3.76 -5.83
N ARG A 188 -4.80 -3.19 -4.88
CA ARG A 188 -5.18 -3.19 -3.45
C ARG A 188 -6.35 -2.26 -3.13
N ALA A 189 -6.81 -1.48 -4.10
CA ALA A 189 -8.00 -0.64 -4.09
C ALA A 189 -8.06 0.43 -2.99
N HIS A 190 -6.90 0.89 -2.53
CA HIS A 190 -6.79 2.13 -1.75
C HIS A 190 -6.19 3.23 -2.60
N ALA A 191 -7.05 3.84 -3.43
CA ALA A 191 -6.66 4.92 -4.34
C ALA A 191 -5.95 6.07 -3.61
N GLN A 192 -6.36 6.40 -2.38
CA GLN A 192 -5.73 7.46 -1.58
C GLN A 192 -4.25 7.17 -1.24
N ILE A 193 -3.92 5.93 -0.87
CA ILE A 193 -2.53 5.56 -0.53
C ILE A 193 -1.67 5.46 -1.79
N ALA A 194 -2.23 4.92 -2.87
CA ALA A 194 -1.57 4.93 -4.18
C ALA A 194 -1.33 6.37 -4.66
N TYR A 195 -2.30 7.27 -4.48
CA TYR A 195 -2.19 8.69 -4.81
C TYR A 195 -1.00 9.35 -4.13
N TYR A 196 -0.79 9.16 -2.82
CA TYR A 196 0.39 9.71 -2.13
C TYR A 196 1.71 9.15 -2.67
N THR A 197 1.74 7.86 -3.01
CA THR A 197 2.91 7.25 -3.66
C THR A 197 3.20 7.92 -5.00
N TRP A 198 2.16 8.13 -5.80
CA TRP A 198 2.25 8.67 -7.16
C TRP A 198 2.60 10.16 -7.16
N MET A 199 2.12 10.91 -6.16
CA MET A 199 2.57 12.28 -5.91
C MET A 199 4.06 12.35 -5.60
N LEU A 200 4.56 11.47 -4.70
CA LEU A 200 5.98 11.46 -4.33
C LEU A 200 6.87 11.14 -5.53
N VAL A 201 6.57 10.06 -6.26
CA VAL A 201 7.38 9.65 -7.42
C VAL A 201 7.25 10.66 -8.56
N GLY A 202 6.07 11.27 -8.74
CA GLY A 202 5.83 12.31 -9.73
C GLY A 202 6.62 13.59 -9.41
N ALA A 203 6.65 14.00 -8.15
CA ALA A 203 7.48 15.11 -7.68
C ALA A 203 8.97 14.82 -7.87
N TYR A 204 9.42 13.60 -7.56
CA TYR A 204 10.80 13.17 -7.80
C TYR A 204 11.19 13.19 -9.29
N VAL A 205 10.33 12.67 -10.16
CA VAL A 205 10.51 12.70 -11.63
C VAL A 205 10.56 14.15 -12.12
N LEU A 206 9.63 15.00 -11.67
CA LEU A 206 9.59 16.42 -12.04
C LEU A 206 10.85 17.15 -11.59
N PHE A 207 11.27 16.97 -10.34
CA PHE A 207 12.49 17.55 -9.80
C PHE A 207 13.72 17.13 -10.62
N THR A 208 13.84 15.83 -10.89
CA THR A 208 14.95 15.28 -11.68
C THR A 208 14.95 15.85 -13.09
N PHE A 209 13.79 16.05 -13.69
CA PHE A 209 13.68 16.63 -15.02
C PHE A 209 14.06 18.12 -15.04
N LEU A 210 13.53 18.91 -14.10
CA LEU A 210 13.79 20.35 -13.97
C LEU A 210 15.26 20.66 -13.68
N TRP A 211 15.88 19.91 -12.75
CA TRP A 211 17.30 20.09 -12.40
C TRP A 211 18.22 19.84 -13.60
N ASN A 212 17.86 18.88 -14.46
CA ASN A 212 18.71 18.43 -15.55
C ASN A 212 18.58 19.22 -16.85
N PHE A 213 17.62 20.14 -17.00
CA PHE A 213 17.58 21.06 -18.15
C PHE A 213 18.83 21.95 -18.26
N ARG A 214 19.61 22.06 -17.17
CA ARG A 214 20.88 22.78 -17.14
C ARG A 214 22.07 22.00 -17.69
N ASN A 215 21.98 20.67 -17.79
CA ASN A 215 23.06 19.80 -18.30
C ASN A 215 22.65 19.11 -19.60
N THR A 216 23.28 19.49 -20.71
CA THR A 216 22.92 19.10 -22.08
C THR A 216 23.31 17.66 -22.46
N GLU A 217 24.32 17.07 -21.81
CA GLU A 217 24.89 15.78 -22.25
C GLU A 217 23.98 14.56 -22.04
N GLU A 218 23.07 14.60 -21.07
CA GLU A 218 22.20 13.45 -20.72
C GLU A 218 20.72 13.65 -21.09
N LYS A 219 20.40 14.70 -21.86
CA LYS A 219 19.02 15.14 -22.09
C LYS A 219 18.15 14.08 -22.77
N ASN A 220 18.67 13.36 -23.76
CA ASN A 220 17.92 12.36 -24.52
C ASN A 220 17.57 11.12 -23.68
N SER A 221 18.50 10.59 -22.89
CA SER A 221 18.24 9.42 -22.03
C SER A 221 17.16 9.72 -20.99
N LYS A 222 17.20 10.91 -20.39
CA LYS A 222 16.24 11.34 -19.37
C LYS A 222 14.84 11.60 -19.94
N LEU A 223 14.74 12.10 -21.18
CA LEU A 223 13.45 12.22 -21.89
C LEU A 223 12.83 10.85 -22.16
N ILE A 224 13.63 9.87 -22.57
CA ILE A 224 13.18 8.48 -22.73
C ILE A 224 12.78 7.90 -21.37
N GLY A 225 13.52 8.20 -20.30
CA GLY A 225 13.17 7.85 -18.92
C GLY A 225 11.80 8.40 -18.49
N LEU A 226 11.53 9.67 -18.76
CA LEU A 226 10.23 10.30 -18.50
C LEU A 226 9.10 9.63 -19.30
N GLY A 227 9.31 9.42 -20.61
CA GLY A 227 8.34 8.73 -21.46
C GLY A 227 8.06 7.30 -20.97
N SER A 228 9.11 6.59 -20.55
CA SER A 228 9.01 5.24 -20.00
C SER A 228 8.27 5.22 -18.66
N PHE A 229 8.49 6.22 -17.80
CA PHE A 229 7.76 6.37 -16.54
C PHE A 229 6.26 6.62 -16.79
N LEU A 230 5.92 7.56 -17.68
CA LEU A 230 4.53 7.86 -18.04
C LEU A 230 3.83 6.63 -18.65
N MET A 231 4.52 5.92 -19.55
CA MET A 231 4.01 4.68 -20.13
C MET A 231 3.80 3.61 -19.05
N ALA A 232 4.73 3.46 -18.10
CA ALA A 232 4.57 2.52 -16.99
C ALA A 232 3.37 2.86 -16.11
N ALA A 233 3.13 4.15 -15.81
CA ALA A 233 1.97 4.59 -15.07
C ALA A 233 0.66 4.28 -15.82
N LEU A 234 0.60 4.56 -17.13
CA LEU A 234 -0.56 4.23 -17.98
C LEU A 234 -0.84 2.72 -18.00
N LEU A 235 0.19 1.90 -18.19
CA LEU A 235 0.08 0.44 -18.14
C LEU A 235 -0.35 -0.06 -16.75
N GLY A 236 0.16 0.56 -15.68
CA GLY A 236 -0.24 0.28 -14.30
C GLY A 236 -1.73 0.55 -14.06
N ILE A 237 -2.25 1.69 -14.55
CA ILE A 237 -3.70 1.98 -14.56
C ILE A 237 -4.44 0.87 -15.32
N GLY A 238 -3.95 0.51 -16.51
CA GLY A 238 -4.52 -0.57 -17.33
C GLY A 238 -4.66 -1.90 -16.59
N ILE A 239 -3.63 -2.32 -15.85
CA ILE A 239 -3.66 -3.54 -15.01
C ILE A 239 -4.74 -3.46 -13.92
N ALA A 240 -4.98 -2.27 -13.38
CA ALA A 240 -5.94 -2.05 -12.31
C ALA A 240 -7.37 -1.79 -12.79
N LEU A 241 -7.59 -1.56 -14.10
CA LEU A 241 -8.93 -1.30 -14.66
C LEU A 241 -9.93 -2.41 -14.37
N LEU A 242 -9.48 -3.65 -14.17
CA LEU A 242 -10.33 -4.77 -13.75
C LEU A 242 -11.15 -4.46 -12.47
N ILE A 243 -10.59 -3.66 -11.56
CA ILE A 243 -11.25 -3.24 -10.31
C ILE A 243 -11.90 -1.87 -10.48
N TYR A 244 -11.21 -0.93 -11.12
CA TYR A 244 -11.66 0.46 -11.15
C TYR A 244 -12.74 0.75 -12.18
N LEU A 245 -12.80 0.01 -13.31
CA LEU A 245 -13.80 0.27 -14.34
C LEU A 245 -15.23 0.04 -13.81
N PRO A 246 -15.56 -1.10 -13.15
CA PRO A 246 -16.87 -1.28 -12.53
C PRO A 246 -17.16 -0.25 -11.41
N SER A 247 -16.14 0.11 -10.62
CA SER A 247 -16.32 1.10 -9.56
C SER A 247 -16.58 2.51 -10.06
N ILE A 248 -16.04 2.90 -11.22
CA ILE A 248 -16.32 4.19 -11.85
C ILE A 248 -17.80 4.28 -12.23
N GLU A 249 -18.35 3.21 -12.83
CA GLU A 249 -19.77 3.14 -13.20
C GLU A 249 -20.70 3.25 -11.98
N TYR A 250 -20.28 2.70 -10.84
CA TYR A 250 -21.05 2.74 -9.59
C TYR A 250 -20.82 4.01 -8.75
N THR A 251 -19.81 4.82 -9.07
CA THR A 251 -19.46 6.03 -8.31
C THR A 251 -20.68 6.95 -8.07
N PRO A 252 -21.53 7.27 -9.07
CA PRO A 252 -22.70 8.13 -8.88
C PRO A 252 -23.73 7.61 -7.87
N PHE A 253 -23.75 6.30 -7.60
CA PHE A 253 -24.68 5.64 -6.68
C PHE A 253 -24.07 5.39 -5.29
N SER A 254 -22.86 5.89 -5.05
CA SER A 254 -22.11 5.67 -3.81
C SER A 254 -21.90 6.99 -3.06
N VAL A 255 -21.67 6.90 -1.74
CA VAL A 255 -21.26 8.05 -0.90
C VAL A 255 -19.96 8.71 -1.36
N ARG A 256 -19.19 8.05 -2.23
CA ARG A 256 -17.94 8.56 -2.81
C ARG A 256 -18.18 9.38 -4.07
N GLY A 257 -19.35 9.27 -4.70
CA GLY A 257 -19.76 10.13 -5.80
C GLY A 257 -20.33 11.43 -5.29
N GLY A 258 -19.98 12.56 -5.90
CA GLY A 258 -20.61 13.86 -5.66
C GLY A 258 -21.99 13.98 -6.31
N GLY A 259 -22.83 12.94 -6.20
CA GLY A 259 -24.11 12.83 -6.92
C GLY A 259 -25.25 13.66 -6.31
N ILE A 260 -26.33 13.80 -7.09
CA ILE A 260 -27.55 14.53 -6.71
C ILE A 260 -28.23 13.77 -5.56
N GLY A 261 -28.17 14.33 -4.35
CA GLY A 261 -28.74 13.73 -3.14
C GLY A 261 -27.73 13.49 -2.00
N GLY A 262 -26.43 13.70 -2.26
CA GLY A 262 -25.39 13.60 -1.24
C GLY A 262 -24.17 12.84 -1.74
N GLY A 263 -23.00 13.41 -1.46
CA GLY A 263 -21.69 12.76 -1.50
C GLY A 263 -20.94 13.17 -0.25
N ALA A 264 -19.77 12.58 -0.01
CA ALA A 264 -18.85 13.03 1.04
C ALA A 264 -18.61 14.54 0.91
N ASP A 265 -19.23 15.34 1.80
CA ASP A 265 -18.93 16.77 1.90
C ASP A 265 -17.43 16.96 2.12
N TYR A 266 -16.88 18.10 1.70
CA TYR A 266 -15.46 18.38 1.86
C TYR A 266 -15.00 18.21 3.32
N ASN A 267 -15.81 18.63 4.30
CA ASN A 267 -15.47 18.47 5.72
C ASN A 267 -15.42 17.00 6.13
N TYR A 268 -16.34 16.18 5.63
CA TYR A 268 -16.32 14.74 5.87
C TYR A 268 -15.09 14.10 5.22
N ALA A 269 -14.82 14.40 3.94
CA ALA A 269 -13.69 13.87 3.19
C ALA A 269 -12.33 14.23 3.80
N THR A 270 -12.23 15.39 4.46
CA THR A 270 -11.00 15.89 5.06
C THR A 270 -10.90 15.70 6.57
N SER A 271 -11.91 15.11 7.22
CA SER A 271 -11.96 14.95 8.69
C SER A 271 -10.81 14.14 9.31
N TRP A 272 -10.22 13.20 8.56
CA TRP A 272 -9.02 12.45 8.98
C TRP A 272 -7.70 13.00 8.39
N SER A 273 -7.70 14.24 7.90
CA SER A 273 -6.49 14.84 7.35
C SER A 273 -5.48 15.18 8.44
N PHE A 274 -4.20 14.99 8.15
CA PHE A 274 -3.12 15.37 9.06
C PHE A 274 -3.08 16.89 9.22
N HIS A 275 -3.44 17.38 10.41
CA HIS A 275 -3.52 18.81 10.68
C HIS A 275 -2.10 19.41 10.83
N PRO A 276 -1.79 20.59 10.27
CA PRO A 276 -0.44 21.17 10.33
C PRO A 276 0.13 21.32 11.75
N LYS A 277 -0.72 21.59 12.75
CA LYS A 277 -0.28 21.64 14.17
C LYS A 277 0.26 20.30 14.67
N GLU A 278 -0.21 19.18 14.12
CA GLU A 278 0.27 17.85 14.48
C GLU A 278 1.68 17.56 13.95
N MET A 279 2.28 18.43 13.14
CA MET A 279 3.72 18.37 12.82
C MET A 279 4.61 18.45 14.08
N LEU A 280 4.11 18.96 15.21
CA LEU A 280 4.83 18.90 16.49
C LEU A 280 5.11 17.46 16.94
N THR A 281 4.28 16.50 16.53
CA THR A 281 4.50 15.08 16.83
C THR A 281 5.84 14.60 16.28
N PHE A 282 6.33 15.17 15.17
CA PHE A 282 7.61 14.81 14.55
C PHE A 282 8.82 15.09 15.45
N PHE A 283 8.67 16.00 16.42
CA PHE A 283 9.71 16.32 17.39
C PHE A 283 9.41 15.74 18.77
N LEU A 284 8.14 15.75 19.16
CA LEU A 284 7.66 15.21 20.43
C LEU A 284 6.51 14.25 20.15
N PRO A 285 6.75 12.92 20.11
CA PRO A 285 5.73 11.94 19.72
C PRO A 285 4.41 12.06 20.48
N SER A 286 4.47 12.44 21.77
CA SER A 286 3.31 12.60 22.65
C SER A 286 2.67 14.00 22.60
N ALA A 287 3.06 14.87 21.66
CA ALA A 287 2.58 16.25 21.57
C ALA A 287 1.05 16.37 21.45
N PHE A 288 0.36 15.31 21.01
CA PHE A 288 -1.11 15.24 20.91
C PHE A 288 -1.69 14.05 21.69
N GLY A 289 -0.98 13.59 22.71
CA GLY A 289 -1.33 12.38 23.49
C GLY A 289 -0.81 11.10 22.85
N PHE A 290 -1.35 9.95 23.25
CA PHE A 290 -0.87 8.63 22.80
C PHE A 290 -1.86 7.87 21.92
N GLY A 291 -3.16 8.18 22.00
CA GLY A 291 -4.20 7.45 21.27
C GLY A 291 -5.50 7.32 22.07
N GLY A 292 -6.60 7.07 21.35
CA GLY A 292 -7.91 6.79 21.92
C GLY A 292 -8.38 7.91 22.83
N GLN A 293 -8.70 7.59 24.08
CA GLN A 293 -9.17 8.57 25.07
C GLN A 293 -8.16 9.66 25.42
N THR A 294 -6.86 9.41 25.19
CA THR A 294 -5.79 10.36 25.53
C THR A 294 -5.37 11.22 24.34
N TYR A 295 -5.85 10.91 23.14
CA TYR A 295 -5.57 11.69 21.95
C TYR A 295 -6.44 12.95 21.93
N TRP A 296 -5.81 14.10 21.75
CA TRP A 296 -6.49 15.40 21.73
C TRP A 296 -6.19 16.20 20.44
N GLY A 297 -5.67 15.53 19.41
CA GLY A 297 -5.46 16.13 18.10
C GLY A 297 -6.74 16.23 17.26
N PHE A 298 -6.56 16.49 15.97
CA PHE A 298 -7.65 16.89 15.07
C PHE A 298 -8.30 15.70 14.36
N MET A 299 -7.66 14.52 14.36
CA MET A 299 -8.19 13.33 13.71
C MET A 299 -9.17 12.57 14.64
N PRO A 300 -10.43 12.37 14.23
CA PRO A 300 -11.42 11.76 15.11
C PRO A 300 -11.12 10.28 15.35
N PHE A 301 -11.30 9.84 16.60
CA PHE A 301 -11.13 8.44 17.05
C PHE A 301 -9.77 7.82 16.67
N THR A 302 -8.71 8.63 16.67
CA THR A 302 -7.36 8.18 16.35
C THR A 302 -6.69 7.49 17.54
N ASP A 303 -6.25 6.25 17.33
CA ASP A 303 -5.59 5.41 18.35
C ASP A 303 -4.07 5.62 18.46
N TYR A 304 -3.50 6.53 17.67
CA TYR A 304 -2.08 6.88 17.77
C TYR A 304 -1.79 8.24 17.10
N PRO A 305 -0.94 9.10 17.68
CA PRO A 305 -0.44 10.28 16.96
C PRO A 305 0.39 9.84 15.76
N ASN A 306 0.19 10.48 14.61
CA ASN A 306 0.99 10.22 13.41
C ASN A 306 2.41 10.78 13.60
N TYR A 307 3.34 9.92 14.01
CA TYR A 307 4.75 10.28 14.19
C TYR A 307 5.61 9.92 12.97
N MET A 308 6.48 10.85 12.56
CA MET A 308 7.53 10.63 11.56
C MET A 308 8.90 10.68 12.24
N GLY A 309 9.34 9.55 12.80
CA GLY A 309 10.68 9.38 13.38
C GLY A 309 10.97 7.95 13.78
#